data_AF-A0A954JJE5-F1
#
_entry.id   AF-A0A954JJE5-F1
#
_cell.length_a   1.000
_cell.length_b   1.000
_cell.length_c   1.000
_cell.angle_alpha   90.00
_cell.angle_beta   90.00
_cell.angle_gamma   90.00
#
_symmetry.space_group_name_H-M   'P 1'
#
loop_
_entity.id
_entity.type
_entity.pdbx_description
1 polymer ?
#
loop_
_entity_poly.entity_id
_entity_poly.type
_entity_poly.pdbx_seq_one_letter_code
_entity_poly.pdbx_strand_id
1 'polypeptide(L)'
;MKLTQSILAVLAFAFLAAFATNDADAAYRQYYSGWQYYPQRSYYYSSYYYKPTPTYRSYSYHYCVYYPTKPRYVYYYNPYQKQYWGRFDLEGKPGEQYSLLKEEDRKENLEEIPESAFPAPAAMPAVPESEDGASIAPPPSVPEGDLPGQDAVDPVEGKTEE
;
A
#
# COMPACT_ATOMS: atom_id res chain seq x y z
N MET A 1 -67.74 -31.14 -42.25
CA MET A 1 -67.52 -29.73 -42.66
C MET A 1 -67.65 -28.85 -41.42
N LYS A 2 -66.53 -28.29 -40.93
CA LYS A 2 -66.36 -26.95 -40.29
C LYS A 2 -65.05 -26.93 -39.49
N LEU A 3 -64.10 -26.13 -40.00
CA LEU A 3 -62.91 -25.61 -39.34
C LEU A 3 -63.31 -24.56 -38.28
N THR A 4 -62.55 -24.45 -37.19
CA THR A 4 -61.92 -23.21 -36.65
C THR A 4 -61.15 -23.53 -35.35
N GLN A 5 -59.83 -23.29 -35.30
CA GLN A 5 -59.14 -22.19 -34.55
C GLN A 5 -59.50 -22.15 -33.05
N SER A 6 -58.58 -22.25 -32.08
CA SER A 6 -57.33 -21.50 -31.93
C SER A 6 -56.41 -22.16 -30.89
N ILE A 7 -55.12 -22.31 -31.20
CA ILE A 7 -54.07 -22.57 -30.20
C ILE A 7 -53.65 -21.21 -29.65
N LEU A 8 -54.02 -20.91 -28.40
CA LEU A 8 -53.54 -19.74 -27.68
C LEU A 8 -52.20 -20.11 -27.03
N ALA A 9 -51.09 -19.77 -27.67
CA ALA A 9 -49.77 -19.87 -27.06
C ALA A 9 -49.57 -18.65 -26.14
N VAL A 10 -49.73 -18.84 -24.83
CA VAL A 10 -49.35 -17.82 -23.84
C VAL A 10 -47.84 -17.94 -23.59
N LEU A 11 -47.09 -17.06 -24.23
CA LEU A 11 -45.68 -16.79 -23.93
C LEU A 11 -45.59 -16.12 -22.55
N ALA A 12 -45.36 -16.90 -21.51
CA ALA A 12 -44.98 -16.39 -20.20
C ALA A 12 -43.45 -16.35 -20.12
N PHE A 13 -42.84 -15.27 -20.65
CA PHE A 13 -41.47 -14.91 -20.30
C PHE A 13 -41.49 -14.35 -18.87
N ALA A 14 -41.29 -15.23 -17.88
CA ALA A 14 -40.94 -14.80 -16.54
C ALA A 14 -39.51 -14.23 -16.59
N PHE A 15 -39.41 -12.91 -16.76
CA PHE A 15 -38.20 -12.17 -16.43
C PHE A 15 -37.98 -12.32 -14.92
N LEU A 16 -37.20 -13.32 -14.51
CA LEU A 16 -36.52 -13.25 -13.22
C LEU A 16 -35.58 -12.06 -13.33
N ALA A 17 -36.00 -10.92 -12.78
CA ALA A 17 -35.08 -9.86 -12.44
C ALA A 17 -34.10 -10.46 -11.43
N ALA A 18 -32.92 -10.85 -11.93
CA ALA A 18 -31.77 -11.02 -11.06
C ALA A 18 -31.58 -9.65 -10.42
N PHE A 19 -31.98 -9.53 -9.15
CA PHE A 19 -31.40 -8.51 -8.30
C PHE A 19 -29.92 -8.83 -8.27
N ALA A 20 -29.16 -8.16 -9.13
CA ALA A 20 -27.75 -7.98 -8.90
C ALA A 20 -27.69 -7.28 -7.54
N THR A 21 -27.42 -8.05 -6.49
CA THR A 21 -26.78 -7.51 -5.31
C THR A 21 -25.48 -6.92 -5.84
N ASN A 22 -25.49 -5.62 -6.12
CA ASN A 22 -24.26 -4.87 -6.11
C ASN A 22 -23.72 -5.11 -4.70
N ASP A 23 -22.73 -6.01 -4.58
CA ASP A 23 -21.83 -6.01 -3.43
C ASP A 23 -21.18 -4.64 -3.44
N ALA A 24 -21.86 -3.70 -2.78
CA ALA A 24 -21.39 -2.37 -2.56
C ALA A 24 -20.13 -2.52 -1.72
N ASP A 25 -18.99 -2.19 -2.34
CA ASP A 25 -17.69 -1.95 -1.71
C ASP A 25 -17.49 -2.72 -0.40
N ALA A 26 -16.86 -3.91 -0.46
CA ALA A 26 -16.14 -4.40 0.70
C ALA A 26 -15.08 -3.35 1.04
N ALA A 27 -15.45 -2.35 1.86
CA ALA A 27 -14.62 -1.21 2.13
C ALA A 27 -13.34 -1.72 2.80
N TYR A 28 -12.23 -1.68 2.06
CA TYR A 28 -10.96 -2.23 2.51
C TYR A 28 -10.60 -1.68 3.89
N ARG A 29 -10.20 -2.53 4.82
CA ARG A 29 -9.82 -2.05 6.16
C ARG A 29 -8.54 -1.22 6.12
N GLN A 30 -7.64 -1.60 5.23
CA GLN A 30 -6.34 -0.97 5.05
C GLN A 30 -5.85 -1.23 3.62
N TYR A 31 -5.06 -0.31 3.07
CA TYR A 31 -4.42 -0.47 1.77
C TYR A 31 -3.24 0.51 1.63
N TYR A 32 -2.36 0.23 0.67
CA TYR A 32 -1.27 1.12 0.28
C TYR A 32 -1.60 1.82 -1.04
N SER A 33 -1.21 3.08 -1.19
CA SER A 33 -1.17 3.71 -2.50
C SER A 33 0.00 3.18 -3.34
N GLY A 34 0.02 3.52 -4.62
CA GLY A 34 1.25 3.39 -5.42
C GLY A 34 2.39 4.23 -4.84
N TRP A 35 3.62 3.83 -5.15
CA TRP A 35 4.82 4.60 -4.83
C TRP A 35 4.89 5.88 -5.65
N GLN A 36 5.34 6.96 -5.02
CA GLN A 36 5.55 8.28 -5.64
C GLN A 36 6.96 8.75 -5.30
N TYR A 37 7.70 9.26 -6.29
CA TYR A 37 9.04 9.80 -6.06
C TYR A 37 8.98 11.27 -5.59
N TYR A 38 9.75 11.61 -4.57
CA TYR A 38 9.88 12.96 -4.05
C TYR A 38 11.30 13.50 -4.33
N PRO A 39 11.48 14.25 -5.42
CA PRO A 39 12.81 14.58 -5.94
C PRO A 39 13.62 15.50 -5.03
N GLN A 40 12.98 16.38 -4.26
CA GLN A 40 13.68 17.34 -3.40
C GLN A 40 14.48 16.69 -2.26
N ARG A 41 14.11 15.46 -1.86
CA ARG A 41 14.78 14.71 -0.80
C ARG A 41 15.15 13.28 -1.24
N SER A 42 15.08 13.00 -2.54
CA SER A 42 15.50 11.75 -3.18
C SER A 42 14.99 10.47 -2.48
N TYR A 43 13.68 10.38 -2.24
CA TYR A 43 13.03 9.19 -1.69
C TYR A 43 11.73 8.88 -2.41
N TYR A 44 11.27 7.64 -2.27
CA TYR A 44 9.90 7.25 -2.65
C TYR A 44 9.01 7.20 -1.41
N TYR A 45 7.73 7.52 -1.58
CA TYR A 45 6.74 7.33 -0.53
C TYR A 45 5.48 6.66 -1.06
N SER A 46 4.81 5.92 -0.18
CA SER A 46 3.48 5.36 -0.38
C SER A 46 2.64 5.70 0.85
N SER A 47 1.39 6.13 0.63
CA SER A 47 0.44 6.34 1.72
C SER A 47 -0.15 5.00 2.12
N TYR A 48 0.03 4.64 3.39
CA TYR A 48 -0.68 3.54 4.05
C TYR A 48 -1.98 4.08 4.65
N TYR A 49 -3.11 3.78 4.02
CA TYR A 49 -4.44 4.13 4.52
C TYR A 49 -5.00 3.01 5.39
N TYR A 50 -5.61 3.37 6.51
CA TYR A 50 -6.21 2.40 7.41
C TYR A 50 -7.44 2.94 8.14
N LYS A 51 -8.30 2.01 8.57
CA LYS A 51 -9.37 2.22 9.53
C LYS A 51 -9.00 1.49 10.83
N PRO A 52 -8.99 2.17 11.99
CA PRO A 52 -8.69 1.54 13.28
C PRO A 52 -9.59 0.32 13.57
N THR A 53 -10.88 0.44 13.22
CA THR A 53 -11.87 -0.64 13.33
C THR A 53 -12.67 -0.80 12.03
N PRO A 54 -13.29 -1.97 11.77
CA PRO A 54 -14.07 -2.19 10.54
C PRO A 54 -15.25 -1.23 10.35
N THR A 55 -15.81 -0.70 11.43
CA THR A 55 -16.96 0.22 11.42
C THR A 55 -16.54 1.69 11.31
N TYR A 56 -15.24 2.00 11.39
CA TYR A 56 -14.74 3.36 11.32
C TYR A 56 -14.97 3.94 9.91
N ARG A 57 -15.50 5.16 9.85
CA ARG A 57 -16.05 5.71 8.60
C ARG A 57 -15.00 6.31 7.68
N SER A 58 -13.91 6.84 8.23
CA SER A 58 -12.89 7.59 7.49
C SER A 58 -11.55 6.89 7.57
N TYR A 59 -10.70 7.04 6.55
CA TYR A 59 -9.33 6.54 6.65
C TYR A 59 -8.43 7.56 7.36
N SER A 60 -7.60 7.06 8.25
CA SER A 60 -6.35 7.71 8.65
C SER A 60 -5.24 7.23 7.72
N TYR A 61 -4.11 7.93 7.67
CA TYR A 61 -2.97 7.47 6.89
C TYR A 61 -1.62 7.76 7.53
N HIS A 62 -0.69 6.84 7.34
CA HIS A 62 0.74 7.02 7.59
C HIS A 62 1.50 6.92 6.27
N TYR A 63 2.75 7.36 6.23
CA TYR A 63 3.62 7.18 5.07
C TYR A 63 4.57 6.00 5.27
N CYS A 64 4.74 5.19 4.23
CA CYS A 64 5.90 4.36 4.02
C CYS A 64 6.89 5.14 3.17
N VAL A 65 8.14 5.19 3.60
CA VAL A 65 9.21 5.96 2.96
C VAL A 65 10.35 5.01 2.63
N TYR A 66 10.72 4.96 1.36
CA TYR A 66 11.84 4.16 0.86
C TYR A 66 12.94 5.09 0.36
N TYR A 67 14.13 4.93 0.93
CA TYR A 67 15.31 5.69 0.52
C TYR A 67 16.18 4.79 -0.36
N PRO A 68 16.32 5.09 -1.66
CA PRO A 68 17.16 4.29 -2.56
C PRO A 68 18.64 4.25 -2.13
N THR A 69 19.12 5.28 -1.41
CA THR A 69 20.46 5.33 -0.81
C THR A 69 20.64 4.41 0.40
N LYS A 70 19.55 3.90 0.98
CA LYS A 70 19.53 2.94 2.11
C LYS A 70 18.53 1.82 1.80
N PRO A 71 18.81 0.99 0.77
CA PRO A 71 17.80 0.18 0.10
C PRO A 71 17.25 -0.99 0.91
N ARG A 72 17.82 -1.29 2.08
CA ARG A 72 17.38 -2.41 2.92
C ARG A 72 16.03 -2.18 3.61
N TYR A 73 15.66 -0.93 3.86
CA TYR A 73 14.55 -0.62 4.77
C TYR A 73 13.47 0.27 4.15
N VAL A 74 12.21 -0.02 4.51
CA VAL A 74 11.07 0.89 4.36
C VAL A 74 10.73 1.47 5.73
N TYR A 75 10.73 2.79 5.84
CA TYR A 75 10.48 3.49 7.10
C TYR A 75 9.02 3.92 7.21
N TYR A 76 8.44 3.81 8.38
CA TYR A 76 7.06 4.21 8.64
C TYR A 76 7.03 5.54 9.38
N TYR A 77 6.28 6.51 8.83
CA TYR A 77 6.18 7.87 9.33
C TYR A 77 4.73 8.25 9.60
N ASN A 78 4.46 8.79 10.78
CA ASN A 78 3.17 9.31 11.18
C ASN A 78 3.13 10.82 10.88
N PRO A 79 2.32 11.29 9.90
CA PRO A 79 2.25 12.71 9.54
C PRO A 79 1.52 13.56 10.57
N TYR A 80 0.67 12.99 11.42
CA TYR A 80 -0.07 13.70 12.45
C TYR A 80 0.82 14.07 13.64
N GLN A 81 1.72 13.16 14.03
CA GLN A 81 2.71 13.38 15.09
C GLN A 81 4.06 13.89 14.56
N LYS A 82 4.23 13.88 13.24
CA LYS A 82 5.48 14.20 12.53
C LYS A 82 6.66 13.37 13.02
N GLN A 83 6.49 12.06 13.06
CA GLN A 83 7.51 11.17 13.62
C GLN A 83 7.62 9.85 12.87
N TYR A 84 8.85 9.40 12.68
CA TYR A 84 9.12 8.00 12.34
C TYR A 84 8.83 7.11 13.54
N TRP A 85 8.18 5.98 13.30
CA TRP A 85 7.75 5.08 14.37
C TRP A 85 8.17 3.63 14.17
N GLY A 86 8.81 3.30 13.04
CA GLY A 86 9.41 1.99 12.83
C GLY A 86 9.97 1.82 11.43
N ARG A 87 10.46 0.63 11.14
CA ARG A 87 10.95 0.23 9.81
C ARG A 87 10.66 -1.23 9.51
N PHE A 88 10.59 -1.55 8.24
CA PHE A 88 10.45 -2.89 7.71
C PHE A 88 11.73 -3.28 6.95
N ASP A 89 12.31 -4.43 7.29
CA ASP A 89 13.49 -5.03 6.68
C ASP A 89 13.09 -5.87 5.47
N LEU A 90 13.42 -5.38 4.27
CA LEU A 90 13.11 -6.04 3.00
C LEU A 90 13.86 -7.36 2.83
N GLU A 91 15.00 -7.51 3.51
CA GLU A 91 15.85 -8.70 3.49
C GLU A 91 15.71 -9.55 4.76
N GLY A 92 14.82 -9.14 5.67
CA GLY A 92 14.60 -9.81 6.95
C GLY A 92 13.91 -11.17 6.79
N LYS A 93 13.93 -11.96 7.87
CA LYS A 93 13.26 -13.26 7.92
C LYS A 93 11.74 -13.07 7.74
N PRO A 94 11.08 -13.78 6.80
CA PRO A 94 9.64 -13.64 6.59
C PRO A 94 8.83 -13.76 7.88
N GLY A 95 7.95 -12.80 8.14
CA GLY A 95 7.14 -12.72 9.35
C GLY A 95 7.84 -12.08 10.56
N GLU A 96 9.14 -11.77 10.47
CA GLU A 96 9.96 -11.11 11.49
C GLU A 96 10.78 -9.99 10.84
N GLN A 97 10.10 -9.03 10.21
CA GLN A 97 10.73 -7.99 9.40
C GLN A 97 10.53 -6.58 9.97
N TYR A 98 9.70 -6.41 11.00
CA TYR A 98 9.33 -5.08 11.49
C TYR A 98 10.06 -4.71 12.78
N SER A 99 10.75 -3.58 12.80
CA SER A 99 11.35 -2.99 13.99
C SER A 99 10.51 -1.78 14.44
N LEU A 100 9.77 -1.92 15.54
CA LEU A 100 8.95 -0.85 16.12
C LEU A 100 9.79 0.03 17.05
N LEU A 101 9.86 1.33 16.78
CA LEU A 101 10.57 2.25 17.67
C LEU A 101 9.79 2.44 18.98
N LYS A 102 10.54 2.49 20.08
CA LYS A 102 10.03 3.01 21.35
C LYS A 102 9.62 4.46 21.16
N GLU A 103 8.61 4.89 21.91
CA GLU A 103 8.05 6.24 21.78
C GLU A 103 9.09 7.35 22.00
N GLU A 104 9.99 7.19 22.97
CA GLU A 104 11.07 8.14 23.29
C GLU A 104 12.11 8.33 22.16
N ASP A 105 12.27 7.31 21.33
CA ASP A 105 13.22 7.27 20.20
C ASP A 105 12.60 7.79 18.90
N ARG A 106 11.29 8.06 18.87
CA ARG A 106 10.60 8.58 17.68
C ARG A 106 10.98 10.04 17.45
N LYS A 107 11.37 10.37 16.22
CA LYS A 107 11.79 11.72 15.80
C LYS A 107 11.20 12.09 14.46
N GLU A 108 11.11 13.38 14.20
CA GLU A 108 10.69 13.93 12.90
C GLU A 108 11.70 13.60 11.81
N ASN A 109 12.99 13.71 12.11
CA ASN A 109 14.06 13.45 11.16
C ASN A 109 14.64 12.05 11.40
N LEU A 110 14.68 11.22 10.35
CA LEU A 110 15.24 9.87 10.42
C LEU A 110 16.72 9.86 10.84
N GLU A 111 17.47 10.90 10.47
CA GLU A 111 18.90 11.05 10.80
C GLU A 111 19.14 11.25 12.31
N GLU A 112 18.13 11.69 13.05
CA GLU A 112 18.19 11.85 14.50
C GLU A 112 17.90 10.54 15.25
N ILE A 113 17.50 9.48 14.55
CA ILE A 113 17.19 8.17 15.14
C ILE A 113 18.42 7.28 14.97
N PRO A 114 19.15 6.97 16.06
CA PRO A 114 20.35 6.14 15.96
C PRO A 114 19.96 4.70 15.57
N GLU A 115 20.85 4.02 14.85
CA GLU A 115 20.61 2.62 14.41
C GLU A 115 20.28 1.69 15.57
N SER A 116 20.89 1.92 16.75
CA SER A 116 20.65 1.15 17.98
C SER A 116 19.27 1.37 18.61
N ALA A 117 18.52 2.39 18.20
CA ALA A 117 17.15 2.60 18.66
C ALA A 117 16.16 1.65 17.99
N PHE A 118 16.50 1.11 16.81
CA PHE A 118 15.68 0.10 16.16
C PHE A 118 15.90 -1.25 16.86
N PRO A 119 14.87 -1.80 17.54
CA PRO A 119 14.99 -3.10 18.18
C PRO A 119 15.13 -4.22 17.14
N ALA A 120 15.36 -5.43 17.61
CA ALA A 120 15.36 -6.61 16.76
C ALA A 120 14.02 -6.71 15.98
N PRO A 121 14.05 -7.04 14.68
CA PRO A 121 12.85 -7.25 13.89
C PRO A 121 11.91 -8.30 14.50
N ALA A 122 10.62 -8.05 14.38
CA ALA A 122 9.52 -8.89 14.85
C ALA A 122 8.37 -8.86 13.83
N ALA A 123 7.23 -9.45 14.20
CA ALA A 123 6.03 -9.41 13.37
C ALA A 123 5.50 -7.98 13.16
N MET A 124 4.74 -7.77 12.08
CA MET A 124 4.06 -6.51 11.83
C MET A 124 3.15 -6.16 13.01
N PRO A 125 3.16 -4.89 13.48
CA PRO A 125 2.33 -4.47 14.60
C PRO A 125 0.85 -4.44 14.18
N ALA A 126 -0.03 -4.24 15.17
CA ALA A 126 -1.44 -3.97 14.90
C ALA A 126 -1.61 -2.67 14.10
N VAL A 127 -2.71 -2.58 13.35
CA VAL A 127 -3.19 -1.34 12.74
C VAL A 127 -3.22 -0.24 13.81
N PRO A 128 -2.71 0.97 13.55
CA PRO A 128 -2.69 2.02 14.55
C PRO A 128 -4.10 2.29 15.11
N GLU A 129 -4.18 2.50 16.42
CA GLU A 129 -5.44 2.76 17.15
C GLU A 129 -6.44 1.60 17.12
N SER A 130 -6.05 0.43 16.61
CA SER A 130 -6.93 -0.72 16.56
C SER A 130 -7.07 -1.43 17.90
N GLU A 131 -8.31 -1.82 18.22
CA GLU A 131 -8.65 -2.61 19.41
C GLU A 131 -8.82 -4.11 19.12
N ASP A 132 -8.95 -4.50 17.85
CA ASP A 132 -9.19 -5.89 17.44
C ASP A 132 -7.90 -6.66 17.10
N GLY A 133 -6.76 -5.99 17.20
CA GLY A 133 -5.43 -6.59 17.04
C GLY A 133 -5.06 -6.98 15.61
N ALA A 134 -5.83 -6.61 14.58
CA ALA A 134 -5.42 -6.97 13.22
C ALA A 134 -4.11 -6.28 12.85
N SER A 135 -3.20 -7.07 12.27
CA SER A 135 -1.90 -6.61 11.86
C SER A 135 -1.94 -5.71 10.63
N ILE A 136 -0.99 -4.80 10.55
CA ILE A 136 -0.68 -4.06 9.33
C ILE A 136 -0.18 -5.06 8.29
N ALA A 137 -0.71 -4.98 7.06
CA ALA A 137 -0.16 -5.74 5.94
C ALA A 137 1.29 -5.27 5.64
N PRO A 138 2.22 -6.16 5.26
CA PRO A 138 3.55 -5.74 4.80
C PRO A 138 3.47 -4.68 3.69
N PRO A 139 4.47 -3.79 3.57
CA PRO A 139 4.48 -2.80 2.50
C PRO A 139 4.58 -3.51 1.14
N PRO A 140 4.06 -2.90 0.06
CA PRO A 140 4.25 -3.42 -1.29
C PRO A 140 5.74 -3.45 -1.66
N SER A 141 6.10 -4.25 -2.66
CA SER A 141 7.44 -4.23 -3.24
C SER A 141 7.86 -2.81 -3.60
N VAL A 142 9.09 -2.44 -3.25
CA VAL A 142 9.65 -1.12 -3.55
C VAL A 142 9.93 -0.99 -5.05
N PRO A 143 9.96 0.25 -5.60
CA PRO A 143 10.34 0.46 -6.99
C PRO A 143 11.78 -0.04 -7.23
N GLU A 144 11.94 -0.97 -8.18
CA GLU A 144 13.23 -1.31 -8.76
C GLU A 144 13.52 -0.27 -9.86
N GLY A 145 14.63 0.49 -9.77
CA GLY A 145 15.18 1.13 -10.97
C GLY A 145 15.54 2.63 -10.92
N ASP A 146 14.76 3.57 -10.38
CA ASP A 146 15.17 5.01 -10.47
C ASP A 146 16.09 5.45 -9.32
N LEU A 147 17.17 4.68 -9.13
CA LEU A 147 18.39 5.21 -8.53
C LEU A 147 18.91 6.31 -9.47
N PRO A 148 19.13 7.56 -9.03
CA PRO A 148 19.80 8.55 -9.87
C PRO A 148 21.18 8.02 -10.27
N GLY A 149 21.32 7.62 -11.54
CA GLY A 149 22.50 6.93 -12.08
C GLY A 149 22.24 5.85 -13.14
N GLN A 150 20.99 5.51 -13.46
CA GLN A 150 20.68 4.51 -14.51
C GLN A 150 20.09 5.05 -15.82
N ASP A 151 19.83 6.35 -15.92
CA ASP A 151 19.50 7.03 -17.19
C ASP A 151 20.50 8.18 -17.46
N ALA A 152 21.71 7.82 -17.85
CA ALA A 152 22.65 8.72 -18.54
C ALA A 152 23.66 7.91 -19.35
N VAL A 153 23.16 7.06 -20.24
CA VAL A 153 23.93 6.63 -21.41
C VAL A 153 23.01 6.84 -22.61
N ASP A 154 22.99 8.06 -23.13
CA ASP A 154 22.56 8.27 -24.51
C ASP A 154 23.44 7.38 -25.40
N PRO A 155 22.88 6.53 -26.28
CA PRO A 155 23.67 5.90 -27.30
C PRO A 155 24.17 7.01 -28.23
N VAL A 156 25.49 7.22 -28.22
CA VAL A 156 26.18 7.92 -29.31
C VAL A 156 25.97 7.11 -30.57
N GLU A 157 24.88 7.38 -31.29
CA GLU A 157 24.75 6.98 -32.69
C GLU A 157 25.78 7.77 -33.50
N GLY A 158 26.93 7.14 -33.68
CA GLY A 158 27.84 7.50 -34.75
C GLY A 158 27.12 7.32 -36.09
N LYS A 159 26.89 8.43 -36.79
CA LYS A 159 26.85 8.42 -38.25
C LYS A 159 28.13 9.04 -38.76
N THR A 160 29.02 8.15 -39.18
CA THR A 160 30.16 8.40 -40.04
C THR A 160 29.69 9.09 -41.33
N GLU A 161 30.49 10.06 -41.77
CA GLU A 161 30.43 10.66 -43.11
C GLU A 161 30.70 9.60 -44.19
N GLU A 162 29.93 9.66 -45.28
CA GLU A 162 30.39 9.58 -46.68
C GLU A 162 29.35 10.26 -47.61
#